data_AF-A0A6A7LUJ0-F1
#
_entry.id   AF-A0A6A7LUJ0-F1
#
_cell.length_a   1.000
_cell.length_b   1.000
_cell.length_c   1.000
_cell.angle_alpha   90.00
_cell.angle_beta   90.00
_cell.angle_gamma   90.00
#
_symmetry.space_group_name_H-M   'P 1'
#
loop_
_entity.id
_entity.type
_entity.pdbx_description
1 polymer ?
#
loop_
_entity_poly.entity_id
_entity_poly.type
_entity_poly.pdbx_seq_one_letter_code
_entity_poly.pdbx_strand_id
1 'polypeptide(L)'
;MLGKHHPGDVPIHRCSWLVEVRTSWEGELNKVYKETEGFSYYDPPKGPGDETILDVFTRMERTLRMLLTRHAGQTSVCVSHGDPIKILRVAYSGKALTPDNVRAPDPGPASMVTFDFWHPDALPVISAVDLGLLQRIVRGESSGGGRQGAARR
;
A
#
# COMPACT_ATOMS: atom_id res chain seq x y z
N MET A 1 -12.36 -13.09 13.06
CA MET A 1 -11.95 -12.30 14.23
C MET A 1 -10.55 -11.75 13.93
N LEU A 2 -10.43 -10.45 13.66
CA LEU A 2 -9.14 -9.78 13.42
C LEU A 2 -8.43 -9.60 14.76
N GLY A 3 -7.63 -10.60 15.15
CA GLY A 3 -6.65 -10.54 16.26
C GLY A 3 -7.20 -10.34 17.69
N LYS A 4 -6.53 -10.96 18.68
CA LYS A 4 -6.64 -10.50 20.08
C LYS A 4 -5.75 -9.26 20.23
N HIS A 5 -6.10 -8.34 21.13
CA HIS A 5 -5.21 -7.23 21.49
C HIS A 5 -3.84 -7.78 21.89
N HIS A 6 -2.76 -7.13 21.45
CA HIS A 6 -1.41 -7.54 21.81
C HIS A 6 -1.26 -7.47 23.35
N PRO A 7 -0.82 -8.56 24.01
CA PRO A 7 -0.64 -8.56 25.46
C PRO A 7 0.65 -7.79 25.79
N GLY A 8 0.55 -6.48 25.95
CA GLY A 8 1.65 -5.63 26.40
C GLY A 8 1.37 -4.15 26.17
N ASP A 9 2.03 -3.30 26.96
CA ASP A 9 1.95 -1.84 26.88
C ASP A 9 2.75 -1.27 25.68
N VAL A 10 2.52 -1.80 24.47
CA VAL A 10 3.16 -1.27 23.26
C VAL A 10 2.59 0.12 22.99
N PRO A 11 3.41 1.19 22.97
CA PRO A 11 2.91 2.54 22.72
C PRO A 11 2.28 2.66 21.33
N ILE A 12 1.04 3.14 21.27
CA ILE A 12 0.34 3.41 20.02
C ILE A 12 0.32 4.92 19.78
N HIS A 13 0.86 5.34 18.64
CA HIS A 13 0.86 6.73 18.22
C HIS A 13 0.00 6.92 16.98
N ARG A 14 -0.81 7.99 16.96
CA ARG A 14 -1.57 8.39 15.77
C ARG A 14 -0.73 9.33 14.92
N CYS A 15 -0.61 9.02 13.63
CA CYS A 15 0.09 9.85 12.66
C CYS A 15 -0.87 10.22 11.52
N SER A 16 -1.16 11.52 11.38
CA SER A 16 -2.07 12.01 10.34
C SER A 16 -1.50 11.91 8.92
N TRP A 17 -0.22 11.54 8.77
CA TRP A 17 0.42 11.32 7.47
C TRP A 17 0.26 9.89 6.95
N LEU A 18 -0.24 8.94 7.76
CA LEU A 18 -0.49 7.55 7.37
C LEU A 18 -1.89 7.30 6.80
N VAL A 19 -2.72 8.34 6.67
CA VAL A 19 -4.10 8.24 6.17
C VAL A 19 -4.17 7.85 4.70
N GLU A 20 -5.33 7.41 4.25
CA GLU A 20 -5.62 7.16 2.84
C GLU A 20 -5.41 8.41 1.97
N VAL A 21 -5.27 8.23 0.66
CA VAL A 21 -5.25 9.32 -0.32
C VAL A 21 -6.42 10.27 -0.11
N ARG A 22 -6.15 11.57 -0.07
CA ARG A 22 -7.20 12.58 -0.10
C ARG A 22 -7.70 12.74 -1.52
N THR A 23 -8.96 12.43 -1.74
CA THR A 23 -9.55 12.48 -3.07
C THR A 23 -11.02 12.82 -3.04
N SER A 24 -11.44 13.70 -3.95
CA SER A 24 -12.84 14.07 -4.18
C SER A 24 -13.64 12.96 -4.87
N TRP A 25 -12.97 11.84 -5.20
CA TRP A 25 -13.61 10.60 -5.63
C TRP A 25 -14.16 9.77 -4.46
N GLU A 26 -13.87 10.13 -3.20
CA GLU A 26 -14.39 9.40 -2.04
C GLU A 26 -15.93 9.35 -2.04
N GLY A 27 -16.48 8.16 -1.78
CA GLY A 27 -17.92 7.91 -1.77
C GLY A 27 -18.57 7.73 -3.15
N GLU A 28 -17.82 7.93 -4.24
CA GLU A 28 -18.33 7.67 -5.59
C GLU A 28 -18.59 6.18 -5.82
N LEU A 29 -19.57 5.90 -6.68
CA LEU A 29 -19.89 4.53 -7.02
C LEU A 29 -18.72 3.88 -7.76
N ASN A 30 -18.42 2.65 -7.36
CA ASN A 30 -17.44 1.76 -7.97
C ASN A 30 -17.60 1.55 -9.50
N LYS A 31 -18.73 1.98 -10.07
CA LYS A 31 -19.00 1.95 -11.50
C LYS A 31 -18.05 2.85 -12.29
N VAL A 32 -17.67 4.00 -11.73
CA VAL A 32 -16.83 5.00 -12.43
C VAL A 32 -15.48 4.42 -12.84
N TYR A 33 -14.79 3.71 -11.94
CA TYR A 33 -13.49 3.12 -12.25
C TYR A 33 -13.58 1.89 -13.17
N LYS A 34 -14.73 1.20 -13.22
CA LYS A 34 -14.93 0.02 -14.09
C LYS A 34 -15.19 0.42 -15.53
N GLU A 35 -15.82 1.57 -15.72
CA GLU A 35 -16.28 2.03 -17.03
C GLU A 35 -15.32 3.03 -17.68
N THR A 36 -14.37 3.56 -16.91
CA THR A 36 -13.36 4.48 -17.42
C THR A 36 -12.05 3.74 -17.65
N GLU A 37 -11.75 3.45 -18.92
CA GLU A 37 -10.44 2.92 -19.29
C GLU A 37 -9.36 3.91 -18.87
N GLY A 38 -8.29 3.41 -18.26
CA GLY A 38 -7.20 4.28 -17.82
C GLY A 38 -7.52 5.14 -16.59
N PHE A 39 -8.61 4.86 -15.85
CA PHE A 39 -8.96 5.62 -14.64
C PHE A 39 -7.82 5.71 -13.62
N SER A 40 -7.62 6.91 -13.08
CA SER A 40 -6.65 7.23 -12.04
C SER A 40 -7.29 8.21 -11.06
N TYR A 41 -7.17 7.94 -9.76
CA TYR A 41 -7.60 8.88 -8.72
C TYR A 41 -6.74 10.15 -8.67
N TYR A 42 -5.57 10.11 -9.29
CA TYR A 42 -4.54 11.13 -9.16
C TYR A 42 -4.36 12.00 -10.41
N ASP A 43 -4.84 11.54 -11.58
CA ASP A 43 -4.52 12.17 -12.86
C ASP A 43 -5.63 11.96 -13.92
N PRO A 44 -6.36 13.02 -14.31
CA PRO A 44 -6.37 14.33 -13.65
C PRO A 44 -7.04 14.25 -12.26
N PRO A 45 -6.68 15.11 -11.30
CA PRO A 45 -7.42 15.24 -10.04
C PRO A 45 -8.85 15.72 -10.30
N LYS A 46 -9.81 15.27 -9.48
CA LYS A 46 -11.22 15.68 -9.60
C LYS A 46 -11.49 17.01 -8.90
N GLY A 47 -10.83 17.24 -7.76
CA GLY A 47 -10.94 18.47 -6.99
C GLY A 47 -9.57 19.10 -6.71
N PRO A 48 -9.54 20.41 -6.38
CA PRO A 48 -8.29 21.13 -6.09
C PRO A 48 -7.60 20.69 -4.78
N GLY A 49 -8.27 19.88 -3.96
CA GLY A 49 -7.71 19.33 -2.71
C GLY A 49 -7.24 17.87 -2.84
N ASP A 50 -7.30 17.30 -4.05
CA ASP A 50 -6.90 15.91 -4.28
C ASP A 50 -5.38 15.79 -4.26
N GLU A 51 -4.88 14.72 -3.63
CA GLU A 51 -3.45 14.41 -3.62
C GLU A 51 -3.03 13.80 -4.96
N THR A 52 -1.86 14.22 -5.46
CA THR A 52 -1.16 13.50 -6.52
C THR A 52 -0.41 12.29 -5.95
N ILE A 53 0.07 11.39 -6.83
CA ILE A 53 0.95 10.27 -6.43
C ILE A 53 2.18 10.78 -5.67
N LEU A 54 2.74 11.91 -6.09
CA LEU A 54 3.93 12.51 -5.49
C LEU A 54 3.63 13.10 -4.10
N ASP A 55 2.45 13.70 -3.90
CA ASP A 55 2.04 14.21 -2.58
C ASP A 55 1.95 13.08 -1.56
N VAL A 56 1.30 11.97 -1.95
CA VAL A 56 1.19 10.77 -1.11
C VAL A 56 2.57 10.20 -0.80
N PHE A 57 3.45 10.06 -1.81
CA PHE A 57 4.82 9.60 -1.59
C PHE A 57 5.56 10.50 -0.60
N THR A 58 5.51 11.82 -0.80
CA THR A 58 6.25 12.80 0.01
C THR A 58 5.86 12.71 1.48
N ARG A 59 4.56 12.60 1.81
CA ARG A 59 4.13 12.47 3.21
C ARG A 59 4.48 11.11 3.83
N MET A 60 4.43 10.04 3.04
CA MET A 60 4.79 8.70 3.49
C MET A 60 6.29 8.57 3.74
N GLU A 61 7.12 9.09 2.83
CA GLU A 61 8.57 9.17 3.01
C GLU A 61 8.91 10.02 4.25
N ARG A 62 8.29 11.17 4.41
CA ARG A 62 8.49 12.01 5.61
C ARG A 62 8.21 11.23 6.90
N THR A 63 7.16 10.42 6.92
CA THR A 63 6.81 9.56 8.05
C THR A 63 7.91 8.54 8.31
N LEU A 64 8.39 7.83 7.28
CA LEU A 64 9.47 6.86 7.42
C LEU A 64 10.77 7.51 7.91
N ARG A 65 11.19 8.63 7.33
CA ARG A 65 12.40 9.35 7.74
C ARG A 65 12.32 9.75 9.21
N MET A 66 11.17 10.27 9.65
CA MET A 66 10.93 10.58 11.06
C MET A 66 11.07 9.34 11.96
N LEU A 67 10.53 8.19 11.54
CA LEU A 67 10.62 6.94 12.32
C LEU A 67 12.06 6.42 12.38
N LEU A 68 12.80 6.47 11.28
CA LEU A 68 14.21 6.08 11.22
C LEU A 68 15.06 6.91 12.18
N THR A 69 14.79 8.21 12.31
CA THR A 69 15.50 9.07 13.26
C THR A 69 15.09 8.80 14.70
N ARG A 70 13.79 8.67 15.01
CA ARG A 70 13.29 8.58 16.39
C ARG A 70 13.41 7.18 17.00
N HIS A 71 13.39 6.15 16.17
CA HIS A 71 13.34 4.74 16.57
C HIS A 71 14.49 3.95 15.94
N ALA A 72 15.67 4.56 15.81
CA ALA A 72 16.85 3.90 15.27
C ALA A 72 17.14 2.57 15.99
N GLY A 73 17.40 1.51 15.22
CA GLY A 73 17.66 0.17 15.74
C GLY A 73 16.43 -0.59 16.26
N GLN A 74 15.22 -0.03 16.12
CA GLN A 74 13.97 -0.67 16.54
C GLN A 74 13.11 -1.04 15.33
N THR A 75 12.26 -2.05 15.50
CA THR A 75 11.20 -2.37 14.54
C THR A 75 9.97 -1.53 14.84
N SER A 76 9.55 -0.73 13.86
CA SER A 76 8.30 0.05 13.93
C SER A 76 7.23 -0.59 13.05
N VAL A 77 6.02 -0.76 13.57
CA VAL A 77 4.86 -1.23 12.79
C VAL A 77 3.98 -0.03 12.47
N CYS A 78 3.77 0.23 11.17
CA CYS A 78 2.85 1.25 10.70
C CYS A 78 1.61 0.59 10.12
N VAL A 79 0.43 1.08 10.50
CA VAL A 79 -0.83 0.70 9.88
C VAL A 79 -1.30 1.85 9.01
N SER A 80 -1.54 1.57 7.74
CA SER A 80 -1.95 2.56 6.73
C SER A 80 -2.91 1.88 5.75
N HIS A 81 -3.07 2.47 4.57
CA HIS A 81 -4.05 2.08 3.57
C HIS A 81 -3.36 1.61 2.27
N GLY A 82 -4.16 1.10 1.33
CA GLY A 82 -3.66 0.43 0.13
C GLY A 82 -2.79 1.34 -0.72
N ASP A 83 -3.29 2.52 -1.08
CA ASP A 83 -2.60 3.43 -1.99
C ASP A 83 -1.28 3.99 -1.41
N PRO A 84 -1.25 4.54 -0.18
CA PRO A 84 0.00 4.98 0.45
C PRO A 84 1.08 3.89 0.51
N ILE A 85 0.70 2.66 0.86
CA ILE A 85 1.62 1.53 0.93
C ILE A 85 2.13 1.14 -0.47
N LYS A 86 1.24 1.06 -1.46
CA LYS A 86 1.60 0.76 -2.87
C LYS A 86 2.56 1.81 -3.42
N ILE A 87 2.24 3.09 -3.27
CA ILE A 87 3.04 4.21 -3.78
C ILE A 87 4.44 4.20 -3.17
N LEU A 88 4.54 4.02 -1.86
CA LEU A 88 5.83 3.94 -1.16
C LEU A 88 6.66 2.74 -1.64
N ARG A 89 6.03 1.59 -1.83
CA ARG A 89 6.68 0.39 -2.38
C ARG A 89 7.17 0.62 -3.82
N VAL A 90 6.35 1.23 -4.68
CA VAL A 90 6.72 1.52 -6.08
C VAL A 90 7.96 2.43 -6.11
N ALA A 91 7.95 3.52 -5.33
CA ALA A 91 9.08 4.45 -5.26
C ALA A 91 10.37 3.77 -4.80
N TYR A 92 10.36 3.06 -3.67
CA TYR A 92 11.56 2.39 -3.17
C TYR A 92 11.98 1.16 -3.99
N SER A 93 11.12 0.65 -4.88
CA SER A 93 11.50 -0.35 -5.88
C SER A 93 12.26 0.26 -7.08
N GLY A 94 12.55 1.57 -7.05
CA GLY A 94 13.23 2.28 -8.13
C GLY A 94 12.37 2.49 -9.38
N LYS A 95 11.04 2.34 -9.27
CA LYS A 95 10.11 2.55 -10.38
C LYS A 95 9.61 3.99 -10.39
N ALA A 96 9.29 4.48 -11.59
CA ALA A 96 8.67 5.78 -11.75
C ALA A 96 7.28 5.82 -11.07
N LEU A 97 6.98 6.94 -10.39
CA LEU A 97 5.69 7.20 -9.76
C LEU A 97 4.67 7.65 -10.83
N THR A 98 4.12 6.68 -11.54
CA THR A 98 3.12 6.88 -12.60
C THR A 98 1.84 6.10 -12.28
N PRO A 99 0.67 6.54 -12.78
CA PRO A 99 -0.59 5.81 -12.57
C PRO A 99 -0.50 4.33 -12.94
N ASP A 100 0.16 4.00 -14.05
CA ASP A 100 0.32 2.62 -14.49
C ASP A 100 1.15 1.76 -13.54
N ASN A 101 2.21 2.31 -12.94
CA ASN A 101 3.01 1.58 -11.96
C ASN A 101 2.28 1.42 -10.61
N VAL A 102 1.37 2.34 -10.28
CA VAL A 102 0.56 2.30 -9.04
C VAL A 102 -0.70 1.44 -9.21
N ARG A 103 -1.17 1.21 -10.45
CA ARG A 103 -2.32 0.33 -10.79
C ARG A 103 -2.06 -1.18 -10.55
N ALA A 104 -1.02 -1.54 -9.80
CA ALA A 104 -0.85 -2.91 -9.33
C ALA A 104 -2.11 -3.36 -8.55
N PRO A 105 -2.46 -4.66 -8.58
CA PRO A 105 -3.55 -5.19 -7.77
C PRO A 105 -3.44 -4.72 -6.32
N ASP A 106 -4.58 -4.35 -5.72
CA ASP A 106 -4.59 -3.92 -4.34
C ASP A 106 -4.00 -5.01 -3.44
N PRO A 107 -3.14 -4.63 -2.49
CA PRO A 107 -2.58 -5.58 -1.55
C PRO A 107 -3.74 -6.16 -0.72
N GLY A 108 -3.69 -7.47 -0.46
CA GLY A 108 -4.75 -8.15 0.28
C GLY A 108 -4.97 -7.52 1.67
N PRO A 109 -6.17 -7.64 2.27
CA PRO A 109 -6.41 -7.12 3.62
C PRO A 109 -5.39 -7.66 4.62
N ALA A 110 -4.84 -6.76 5.45
CA ALA A 110 -3.79 -7.08 6.42
C ALA A 110 -2.52 -7.73 5.83
N SER A 111 -2.26 -7.53 4.53
CA SER A 111 -0.94 -7.80 3.96
C SER A 111 0.10 -6.83 4.52
N MET A 112 1.36 -7.27 4.48
CA MET A 112 2.49 -6.55 5.06
C MET A 112 3.57 -6.34 4.02
N VAL A 113 4.18 -5.16 4.08
CA VAL A 113 5.45 -4.86 3.41
C VAL A 113 6.43 -4.38 4.48
N THR A 114 7.66 -4.85 4.38
CA THR A 114 8.76 -4.47 5.26
C THR A 114 9.78 -3.69 4.44
N PHE A 115 10.26 -2.59 5.03
CA PHE A 115 11.33 -1.76 4.48
C PHE A 115 12.52 -1.84 5.45
N ASP A 116 13.54 -2.59 5.08
CA ASP A 116 14.72 -2.81 5.89
C ASP A 116 15.81 -1.78 5.54
N PHE A 117 16.10 -0.87 6.46
CA PHE A 117 17.12 0.16 6.29
C PHE A 117 18.38 -0.22 7.06
N TRP A 118 19.50 -0.37 6.36
CA TRP A 118 20.81 -0.59 6.98
C TRP A 118 21.51 0.72 7.39
N HIS A 119 21.11 1.84 6.79
CA HIS A 119 21.51 3.20 7.16
C HIS A 119 20.35 4.17 6.90
N PRO A 120 20.16 5.24 7.72
CA PRO A 120 19.04 6.19 7.54
C PRO A 120 18.96 6.87 6.17
N ASP A 121 20.11 7.03 5.51
CA ASP A 121 20.21 7.67 4.19
C ASP A 121 20.19 6.69 3.01
N ALA A 122 20.24 5.38 3.29
CA ALA A 122 20.22 4.37 2.24
C ALA A 122 18.79 4.08 1.76
N LEU A 123 18.68 3.53 0.54
CA LEU A 123 17.44 2.93 0.07
C LEU A 123 17.18 1.62 0.84
N PRO A 124 15.91 1.31 1.18
CA PRO A 124 15.58 0.11 1.91
C PRO A 124 15.63 -1.13 1.01
N VAL A 125 15.88 -2.28 1.61
CA VAL A 125 15.52 -3.57 1.03
C VAL A 125 14.04 -3.81 1.30
N ILE A 126 13.29 -4.21 0.28
CA ILE A 126 11.84 -4.41 0.38
C ILE A 126 11.53 -5.90 0.39
N SER A 127 10.78 -6.34 1.40
CA SER A 127 10.15 -7.66 1.42
C SER A 127 8.64 -7.53 1.61
N ALA A 128 7.85 -8.42 1.02
CA ALA A 128 6.38 -8.34 1.08
C ALA A 128 5.79 -9.71 1.39
N VAL A 129 4.82 -9.73 2.31
CA VAL A 129 4.08 -10.92 2.72
C VAL A 129 2.59 -10.62 2.62
N ASP A 130 1.90 -11.26 1.69
CA ASP A 130 0.45 -11.28 1.67
C ASP A 130 -0.03 -12.42 2.60
N LEU A 131 -0.51 -12.06 3.78
CA LEU A 131 -1.01 -13.02 4.76
C LEU A 131 -2.27 -13.74 4.29
N GLY A 132 -3.10 -13.12 3.46
CA GLY A 132 -4.26 -13.78 2.86
C GLY A 132 -3.83 -14.83 1.84
N LEU A 133 -2.80 -14.54 1.03
CA LEU A 133 -2.17 -15.55 0.18
C LEU A 133 -1.47 -16.64 0.99
N LEU A 134 -0.71 -16.29 2.03
CA LEU A 134 -0.02 -17.23 2.89
C LEU A 134 -1.01 -18.17 3.59
N GLN A 135 -2.11 -17.65 4.13
CA GLN A 135 -3.17 -18.46 4.74
C GLN A 135 -3.81 -19.42 3.74
N ARG A 136 -4.06 -18.98 2.49
CA ARG A 136 -4.57 -19.85 1.42
C ARG A 136 -3.59 -20.97 1.09
N ILE A 137 -2.31 -20.63 0.91
CA ILE A 137 -1.24 -21.60 0.66
C ILE A 137 -1.14 -22.61 1.81
N VAL A 138 -1.14 -22.14 3.06
CA VAL A 138 -1.10 -23.01 4.25
C VAL A 138 -2.34 -23.90 4.36
N ARG A 139 -3.50 -23.44 3.87
CA ARG A 139 -4.73 -24.23 3.78
C ARG A 139 -4.80 -25.16 2.56
N GLY A 140 -3.77 -25.17 1.71
CA GLY A 140 -3.75 -25.96 0.48
C GLY A 140 -4.63 -25.39 -0.64
N GLU A 141 -5.12 -24.17 -0.50
CA GLU A 141 -5.88 -23.46 -1.53
C GLU A 141 -4.89 -22.88 -2.55
N SER A 142 -4.71 -23.56 -3.67
CA SER A 142 -3.88 -23.05 -4.77
C SER A 142 -4.44 -21.72 -5.27
N SER A 143 -3.56 -20.73 -5.44
CA SER A 143 -3.86 -19.45 -6.08
C SER A 143 -4.34 -19.70 -7.49
N GLY A 144 -5.67 -19.78 -7.67
CA GLY A 144 -6.31 -19.97 -8.96
C GLY A 144 -5.98 -18.81 -9.90
N GLY A 145 -4.98 -19.01 -10.73
CA GLY A 145 -4.76 -18.21 -11.93
C GLY A 145 -5.91 -18.50 -12.88
N GLY A 146 -6.87 -17.58 -12.96
CA GLY A 146 -7.84 -17.60 -14.04
C GLY A 146 -7.10 -17.39 -15.37
N ARG A 147 -7.12 -18.39 -16.24
CA ARG A 147 -7.17 -18.18 -17.69
C ARG A 147 -8.01 -19.24 -18.39
N GLN A 148 -9.07 -18.71 -18.99
CA GLN A 148 -9.56 -18.96 -20.34
C GLN A 148 -10.25 -20.30 -20.60
N GLY A 149 -11.56 -20.18 -20.85
CA GLY A 149 -12.31 -21.16 -21.60
C GLY A 149 -11.60 -21.44 -22.92
N ALA A 150 -11.23 -22.70 -23.10
CA ALA A 150 -10.94 -23.25 -24.40
C ALA A 150 -12.28 -23.74 -24.96
N ALA A 151 -12.85 -22.97 -25.87
CA ALA A 151 -13.77 -23.50 -26.86
C ALA A 151 -13.06 -24.63 -27.61
N ARG A 152 -13.63 -25.84 -27.59
CA ARG A 152 -13.37 -26.86 -28.61
C ARG A 152 -14.63 -27.68 -28.89
N ARG A 153 -15.21 -27.32 -30.03
CA ARG A 153 -15.97 -28.11 -31.02
C ARG A 153 -17.33 -28.68 -30.63
#